data_AF-A0A645BDA3-F1
#
_entry.id   AF-A0A645BDA3-F1
#
_cell.length_a   1.000
_cell.length_b   1.000
_cell.length_c   1.000
_cell.angle_alpha   90.00
_cell.angle_beta   90.00
_cell.angle_gamma   90.00
#
_symmetry.space_group_name_H-M   'P 1'
#
loop_
_entity.id
_entity.type
_entity.pdbx_description
1 polymer ?
#
loop_
_entity_poly.entity_id
_entity_poly.type
_entity_poly.pdbx_seq_one_letter_code
_entity_poly.pdbx_strand_id
1 'polypeptide(L)'
;MSDNIEKYLQETVGLLVNIKKMPDEQLEKLPLYLRHAYRYNLLESEGQSFILTENDDVISKTAGQLKKQSNAIRQYFGMPIVLVINNQSAQLKRKMMSLLEKVQNSRSNIATI
;
A
#
# COMPACT_ATOMS: atom_id res chain seq x y z
N MET A 1 -13.64 4.47 6.78
CA MET A 1 -12.41 3.64 6.92
C MET A 1 -11.23 4.33 6.26
N SER A 2 -11.40 4.85 5.04
CA SER A 2 -10.43 5.72 4.35
C SER A 2 -9.97 6.92 5.20
N ASP A 3 -10.89 7.55 5.95
CA ASP A 3 -10.59 8.67 6.86
C ASP A 3 -9.51 8.34 7.89
N ASN A 4 -9.40 7.08 8.32
CA ASN A 4 -8.37 6.66 9.27
C ASN A 4 -6.98 6.63 8.61
N ILE A 5 -6.90 6.32 7.31
CA ILE A 5 -5.62 6.27 6.58
C ILE A 5 -5.14 7.69 6.27
N GLU A 6 -6.04 8.58 5.83
CA GLU A 6 -5.69 9.98 5.57
C GLU A 6 -5.17 10.64 6.83
N LYS A 7 -5.93 10.51 7.93
CA LYS A 7 -5.52 11.02 9.24
C LYS A 7 -4.21 10.42 9.71
N TYR A 8 -4.03 9.10 9.58
CA TYR A 8 -2.80 8.43 9.98
C TYR A 8 -1.57 8.94 9.21
N LEU A 9 -1.69 9.11 7.89
CA LEU A 9 -0.59 9.61 7.06
C LEU A 9 -0.25 11.07 7.38
N GLN A 10 -1.27 11.90 7.63
CA GLN A 10 -1.06 13.27 8.06
C GLN A 10 -0.39 13.32 9.44
N GLU A 11 -0.88 12.57 10.43
CA GLU A 11 -0.38 12.61 11.80
C GLU A 11 1.00 11.97 11.97
N THR A 12 1.29 10.89 11.22
CA THR A 12 2.54 10.11 11.41
C THR A 12 3.69 10.65 10.57
N VAL A 13 3.39 11.09 9.34
CA VAL A 13 4.43 11.44 8.36
C VAL A 13 4.20 12.81 7.71
N GLY A 14 3.19 13.56 8.14
CA GLY A 14 2.90 14.90 7.62
C GLY A 14 2.37 14.91 6.18
N LEU A 15 1.99 13.75 5.63
CA LEU A 15 1.54 13.65 4.24
C LEU A 15 0.06 14.03 4.13
N LEU A 16 -0.20 15.10 3.39
CA LEU A 16 -1.56 15.42 2.94
C LEU A 16 -1.91 14.55 1.74
N VAL A 17 -2.99 13.80 1.88
CA VAL A 17 -3.43 12.85 0.88
C VAL A 17 -4.91 13.04 0.58
N ASN A 18 -5.31 12.68 -0.63
CA ASN A 18 -6.70 12.63 -1.06
C ASN A 18 -7.00 11.21 -1.56
N ILE A 19 -7.94 10.53 -0.92
CA ILE A 19 -8.35 9.18 -1.31
C ILE A 19 -9.67 9.24 -2.08
N LYS A 20 -9.65 8.78 -3.32
CA LYS A 20 -10.83 8.68 -4.20
C LYS A 20 -11.13 7.23 -4.52
N LYS A 21 -12.40 6.89 -4.71
CA LYS A 21 -12.78 5.57 -5.24
C LYS A 21 -12.16 5.39 -6.64
N MET A 22 -11.56 4.23 -6.88
CA MET A 22 -11.11 3.85 -8.22
C MET A 22 -12.33 3.67 -9.15
N PRO A 23 -12.33 4.21 -10.38
CA PRO A 23 -13.44 4.00 -11.33
C PRO A 23 -13.61 2.51 -11.67
N ASP A 24 -14.85 2.04 -11.74
CA ASP A 24 -15.15 0.62 -11.92
C ASP A 24 -14.63 0.11 -13.29
N GLU A 25 -14.63 0.96 -14.32
CA GLU A 25 -14.08 0.66 -15.65
C GLU A 25 -12.58 0.35 -15.62
N GLN A 26 -11.84 0.97 -14.69
CA GLN A 26 -10.43 0.67 -14.53
C GLN A 26 -10.23 -0.68 -13.84
N LEU A 27 -11.10 -1.03 -12.88
CA LEU A 27 -11.05 -2.31 -12.18
C LEU A 27 -11.40 -3.49 -13.08
N GLU A 28 -12.17 -3.28 -14.14
CA GLU A 28 -12.51 -4.33 -15.11
C GLU A 28 -11.29 -4.87 -15.89
N LYS A 29 -10.21 -4.08 -15.93
CA LYS A 29 -8.94 -4.50 -16.56
C LYS A 29 -8.20 -5.55 -15.73
N LEU A 30 -8.53 -5.69 -14.45
CA LEU A 30 -7.91 -6.66 -13.58
C LEU A 30 -8.47 -8.07 -13.80
N PRO A 31 -7.62 -9.11 -13.75
CA PRO A 31 -8.07 -10.47 -13.60
C PRO A 31 -9.01 -10.63 -12.41
N LEU A 32 -10.02 -11.49 -12.54
CA LEU A 32 -11.07 -11.70 -11.55
C LEU A 32 -10.52 -11.94 -10.13
N TYR A 33 -9.45 -12.73 -10.01
CA TYR A 33 -8.81 -13.05 -8.73
C TYR A 33 -8.10 -11.85 -8.07
N LEU A 34 -7.77 -10.79 -8.81
CA LEU A 34 -7.26 -9.54 -8.25
C LEU A 34 -8.39 -8.57 -7.97
N ARG A 35 -9.33 -8.42 -8.93
CA ARG A 35 -10.48 -7.50 -8.83
C ARG A 35 -11.24 -7.67 -7.52
N HIS A 36 -11.40 -8.90 -7.04
CA HIS A 36 -12.14 -9.19 -5.81
C HIS A 36 -11.26 -9.49 -4.58
N ALA A 37 -9.93 -9.55 -4.74
CA ALA A 37 -9.03 -9.82 -3.62
C ALA A 37 -8.70 -8.58 -2.78
N TYR A 38 -9.04 -7.38 -3.27
CA TYR A 38 -8.68 -6.12 -2.66
C TYR A 38 -9.78 -5.08 -2.86
N ARG A 39 -9.86 -4.12 -1.94
CA ARG A 39 -10.48 -2.83 -2.23
C ARG A 39 -9.44 -1.91 -2.85
N TYR A 40 -9.85 -1.16 -3.87
CA TYR A 40 -8.98 -0.31 -4.65
C TYR A 40 -9.43 1.14 -4.55
N ASN A 41 -8.52 2.02 -4.15
CA ASN A 41 -8.70 3.45 -4.14
C ASN A 41 -7.52 4.13 -4.84
N LEU A 42 -7.77 5.31 -5.40
CA LEU A 42 -6.73 6.21 -5.89
C LEU A 42 -6.28 7.09 -4.72
N LEU A 43 -4.98 7.07 -4.42
CA LEU A 43 -4.36 7.92 -3.42
C LEU A 43 -3.54 8.98 -4.15
N GLU A 44 -3.91 10.24 -3.98
CA GLU A 44 -3.20 11.39 -4.54
C GLU A 44 -2.49 12.17 -3.43
N SER A 45 -1.23 12.53 -3.65
CA SER A 45 -0.44 13.35 -2.73
C SER A 45 0.60 14.14 -3.52
N GLU A 46 0.65 15.46 -3.32
CA GLU A 46 1.66 16.35 -3.91
C GLU A 46 1.85 16.17 -5.44
N GLY A 47 0.75 15.94 -6.17
CA GLY A 47 0.78 15.73 -7.62
C GLY A 47 1.21 14.33 -8.07
N GLN A 48 1.45 13.42 -7.14
CA GLN A 48 1.71 12.00 -7.41
C GLN A 48 0.46 11.16 -7.14
N SER A 49 0.30 10.10 -7.93
CA SER A 49 -0.82 9.16 -7.83
C SER A 49 -0.33 7.75 -7.53
N PHE A 50 -0.98 7.12 -6.56
CA PHE A 50 -0.71 5.77 -6.10
C PHE A 50 -2.01 4.98 -6.08
N ILE A 51 -1.90 3.66 -6.23
CA ILE A 51 -3.03 2.76 -6.02
C ILE A 51 -2.98 2.29 -4.59
N LEU A 52 -3.97 2.67 -3.80
CA LEU A 52 -4.19 2.14 -2.48
C LEU A 52 -4.98 0.82 -2.60
N THR A 53 -4.36 -0.25 -2.14
CA THR A 53 -4.91 -1.61 -2.21
C THR A 53 -5.07 -2.16 -0.80
N GLU A 54 -6.31 -2.36 -0.37
CA GLU A 54 -6.63 -2.82 0.98
C GLU A 54 -7.05 -4.28 0.93
N ASN A 55 -6.36 -5.12 1.71
CA ASN A 55 -6.70 -6.53 1.85
C ASN A 55 -7.62 -6.74 3.06
N ASP A 56 -8.86 -7.12 2.80
CA ASP A 56 -9.83 -7.50 3.84
C ASP A 56 -9.81 -9.00 4.16
N ASP A 57 -9.01 -9.80 3.45
CA ASP A 57 -9.02 -11.24 3.67
C ASP A 57 -8.63 -11.58 5.11
N VAL A 58 -9.45 -12.46 5.71
CA VAL A 58 -9.18 -13.07 7.02
C VAL A 58 -7.92 -13.94 6.97
N ILE A 59 -7.54 -14.44 5.79
CA ILE A 59 -6.35 -15.27 5.59
C ILE A 59 -5.13 -14.39 5.32
N SER A 60 -4.11 -14.52 6.18
CA SER A 60 -2.85 -13.77 6.01
C SER A 60 -2.11 -14.20 4.75
N LYS A 61 -1.78 -13.25 3.87
CA LYS A 61 -0.95 -13.48 2.68
C LYS A 61 0.54 -13.47 3.07
N THR A 62 1.34 -14.33 2.44
CA THR A 62 2.80 -14.33 2.59
C THR A 62 3.42 -13.13 1.86
N ALA A 63 4.63 -12.73 2.27
CA ALA A 63 5.37 -11.65 1.59
C ALA A 63 5.59 -11.93 0.09
N GLY A 64 5.81 -13.20 -0.29
CA GLY A 64 5.99 -13.60 -1.68
C GLY A 64 4.72 -13.45 -2.51
N GLN A 65 3.57 -13.81 -1.95
CA GLN A 65 2.27 -13.62 -2.61
C GLN A 65 1.96 -12.14 -2.80
N LEU A 66 2.15 -11.33 -1.75
CA LEU A 66 1.92 -9.89 -1.80
C LEU A 66 2.80 -9.22 -2.86
N LYS A 67 4.08 -9.59 -2.95
CA LYS A 67 5.00 -9.07 -3.98
C LYS A 67 4.56 -9.44 -5.40
N LYS A 68 4.10 -10.68 -5.61
CA LYS A 68 3.61 -11.12 -6.93
C LYS A 68 2.34 -10.37 -7.32
N GLN A 69 1.40 -10.22 -6.39
CA GLN A 69 0.13 -9.57 -6.64
C GLN A 69 0.29 -8.06 -6.83
N SER A 70 1.14 -7.38 -6.05
CA SER A 70 1.46 -5.97 -6.29
C SER A 70 2.11 -5.76 -7.64
N ASN A 71 3.07 -6.60 -8.04
CA ASN A 71 3.68 -6.49 -9.36
C ASN A 71 2.64 -6.65 -10.48
N ALA A 72 1.73 -7.61 -10.35
CA ALA A 72 0.66 -7.81 -11.33
C ALA A 72 -0.27 -6.59 -11.41
N ILE A 73 -0.78 -6.11 -10.28
CA ILE A 73 -1.63 -4.91 -10.22
C ILE A 73 -0.91 -3.70 -10.86
N ARG A 74 0.39 -3.54 -10.60
CA ARG A 74 1.18 -2.42 -11.12
C ARG A 74 1.30 -2.48 -12.63
N GLN A 75 1.40 -3.68 -13.21
CA GLN A 75 1.44 -3.85 -14.65
C GLN A 75 0.13 -3.45 -15.33
N TYR A 76 -1.03 -3.70 -14.70
CA TYR A 76 -2.33 -3.33 -15.28
C TYR A 76 -2.60 -1.82 -15.25
N PHE A 77 -2.16 -1.15 -14.20
CA PHE A 77 -2.49 0.27 -13.99
C PHE A 77 -1.34 1.24 -14.28
N GLY A 78 -0.10 0.76 -14.39
CA GLY A 78 1.07 1.60 -14.63
C GLY A 78 1.47 2.51 -13.46
N MET A 79 0.83 2.39 -12.30
CA MET A 79 1.05 3.25 -11.14
C MET A 79 1.72 2.51 -9.97
N PRO A 80 2.47 3.21 -9.11
CA PRO A 80 2.96 2.64 -7.85
C PRO A 80 1.81 2.19 -6.95
N ILE A 81 2.06 1.20 -6.09
CA ILE A 81 1.03 0.59 -5.24
C ILE A 81 1.42 0.73 -3.77
N VAL A 82 0.43 1.11 -2.98
CA VAL A 82 0.43 1.05 -1.52
C VAL A 82 -0.47 -0.10 -1.10
N LEU A 83 0.11 -1.09 -0.41
CA LEU A 83 -0.62 -2.24 0.13
C LEU A 83 -0.93 -1.99 1.62
N VAL A 84 -2.21 -1.99 1.97
CA VAL A 84 -2.68 -1.95 3.34
C VAL A 84 -3.09 -3.36 3.74
N ILE A 85 -2.40 -3.90 4.74
CA ILE A 85 -2.57 -5.29 5.18
C ILE A 85 -2.99 -5.27 6.64
N ASN A 86 -4.26 -5.57 6.87
CA ASN A 86 -4.86 -5.59 8.20
C ASN A 86 -4.50 -6.86 8.98
N ASN A 87 -4.40 -8.01 8.29
CA ASN A 87 -3.98 -9.27 8.88
C ASN A 87 -2.60 -9.72 8.36
N GLN A 88 -1.56 -9.37 9.10
CA GLN A 88 -0.18 -9.68 8.75
C GLN A 88 0.26 -11.00 9.40
N SER A 89 0.93 -11.86 8.63
CA SER A 89 1.61 -13.02 9.23
C SER A 89 2.75 -12.55 10.15
N ALA A 90 3.03 -13.30 11.21
CA ALA A 90 4.12 -12.98 12.14
C ALA A 90 5.50 -12.88 11.46
N GLN A 91 5.70 -13.61 10.35
CA GLN A 91 6.90 -13.55 9.52
C GLN A 91 6.99 -12.22 8.77
N LEU A 92 5.87 -11.76 8.17
CA LEU A 92 5.81 -10.48 7.47
C LEU A 92 6.05 -9.31 8.43
N LYS A 93 5.41 -9.33 9.60
CA LYS A 93 5.59 -8.30 10.64
C LYS A 93 7.07 -8.13 11.03
N ARG A 94 7.77 -9.24 11.29
CA ARG A 94 9.20 -9.21 11.62
C ARG A 94 10.05 -8.60 10.51
N LYS A 95 9.76 -8.96 9.25
CA LYS A 95 10.47 -8.40 8.09
C LYS A 95 10.22 -6.90 7.92
N MET A 96 8.99 -6.43 8.13
CA MET A 96 8.64 -5.02 8.05
C MET A 96 9.36 -4.20 9.12
N MET A 97 9.36 -4.65 10.38
CA MET A 97 10.07 -3.98 11.47
C MET A 97 11.57 -3.82 11.17
N SER A 98 12.23 -4.89 10.72
CA SER A 98 13.66 -4.83 10.36
C SER A 98 13.94 -3.86 9.19
N LEU A 99 13.03 -3.74 8.22
CA LEU A 99 13.17 -2.78 7.14
C LEU A 99 12.98 -1.34 7.62
N LEU A 100 12.03 -1.09 8.51
CA LEU A 100 11.80 0.23 9.12
C LEU A 100 13.02 0.69 9.92
N GLU A 101 13.60 -0.20 10.73
CA GLU A 101 14.85 0.08 11.48
C GLU A 101 16.00 0.48 10.53
N LYS A 102 16.15 -0.25 9.42
CA LYS A 102 17.17 0.08 8.40
C LYS A 102 16.94 1.43 7.75
N VAL A 103 15.69 1.77 7.42
CA VAL A 103 15.33 3.06 6.80
C VAL A 103 15.57 4.20 7.79
N GLN A 104 15.21 4.05 9.06
CA GLN A 104 15.47 5.05 10.09
C GLN A 104 16.96 5.29 10.28
N ASN A 105 17.76 4.23 10.41
CA ASN A 105 19.21 4.34 10.54
C ASN A 105 19.87 5.01 9.31
N SER A 106 19.35 4.75 8.11
CA SER A 106 19.84 5.38 6.89
C SER A 106 19.53 6.88 6.83
N ARG A 107 18.39 7.33 7.40
CA ARG A 107 18.01 8.74 7.47
C ARG A 107 18.80 9.51 8.54
N SER A 108 19.08 8.88 9.69
CA SER A 108 19.92 9.49 10.74
C SER A 108 21.34 9.79 10.26
N ASN A 109 21.90 8.93 9.39
CA ASN A 109 23.23 9.13 8.82
C ASN A 109 23.30 10.30 7.81
N ILE A 110 22.18 10.70 7.20
CA ILE A 110 22.12 11.85 6.27
C ILE A 110 22.00 13.16 7.06
N ALA A 111 21.40 13.14 8.25
CA ALA A 111 21.23 14.32 9.10
C ALA A 111 22.47 14.70 9.93
N THR A 112 23.60 13.99 9.78
CA THR A 112 24.84 14.19 10.58
C THR A 112 26.01 14.74 9.74
N ILE A 113 25.75 15.51 8.68
CA ILE A 113 26.80 16.16 7.87
C ILE A 113 26.59 17.66 7.87
#